data_AF-A0A9E3XJ55-F1
#
_entry.id   AF-A0A9E3XJ55-F1
#
_cell.length_a   1.000
_cell.length_b   1.000
_cell.length_c   1.000
_cell.angle_alpha   90.00
_cell.angle_beta   90.00
_cell.angle_gamma   90.00
#
_symmetry.space_group_name_H-M   'P 1'
#
loop_
_entity.id
_entity.type
_entity.pdbx_description
1 polymer ?
#
loop_
_entity_poly.entity_id
_entity_poly.type
_entity_poly.pdbx_seq_one_letter_code
_entity_poly.pdbx_strand_id
1 'polypeptide(L)'
;LFQLAMKANSGIGMVYTDYEVAQEGGIQEIRLLKHHIGRVRDNQDYGKVFFLRREALQTIGYADAAIKFNTLYDLRLKLSEKYELTHLANRYAGSLYRVVAAAKGHNVFDYLLASKESQIEAEQVVSEHLKRINAHLAAGAHYTPRPPAPEGADLKASVIIPVNNRPEFIATAIESVQKQTVKAVEVIVVVNGGPADPTCASVKRYMEGGDRYDASKPAVRMLVYDINNLGLCLNMGAAAARGEYYVQLDSDDRLKPDAVEKILAVYEEDPK
;
A
#
# COMPACT_ATOMS: atom_id res chain seq x y z
N LEU A 1 -24.45 -17.64 -18.85
CA LEU A 1 -24.07 -17.14 -17.51
C LEU A 1 -24.08 -15.61 -17.44
N PHE A 2 -23.24 -14.90 -18.20
CA PHE A 2 -23.19 -13.43 -18.21
C PHE A 2 -24.53 -12.74 -18.46
N GLN A 3 -25.22 -13.11 -19.54
CA GLN A 3 -26.54 -12.56 -19.86
C GLN A 3 -27.58 -12.86 -18.78
N LEU A 4 -27.52 -14.03 -18.14
CA LEU A 4 -28.44 -14.38 -17.04
C LEU A 4 -28.17 -13.50 -15.82
N ALA A 5 -26.90 -13.32 -15.44
CA ALA A 5 -26.51 -12.45 -14.32
C ALA A 5 -26.93 -10.99 -14.56
N MET A 6 -26.67 -10.46 -15.76
CA MET A 6 -27.07 -9.09 -16.13
C MET A 6 -28.58 -8.91 -16.30
N LYS A 7 -29.33 -9.96 -16.67
CA LYS A 7 -30.80 -9.91 -16.70
C LYS A 7 -31.40 -9.98 -15.29
N ALA A 8 -30.79 -10.77 -14.41
CA ALA A 8 -31.25 -10.94 -13.03
C ALA A 8 -31.02 -9.69 -12.17
N ASN A 9 -29.97 -8.90 -12.45
CA ASN A 9 -29.68 -7.67 -11.72
C ASN A 9 -29.38 -6.52 -12.71
N SER A 10 -30.33 -5.59 -12.82
CA SER A 10 -30.23 -4.39 -13.66
C SER A 10 -29.17 -3.40 -13.17
N GLY A 11 -28.81 -3.45 -11.87
CA GLY A 11 -27.77 -2.61 -11.27
C GLY A 11 -26.34 -2.96 -11.69
N ILE A 12 -26.12 -4.11 -12.34
CA ILE A 12 -24.79 -4.52 -12.81
C ILE A 12 -24.43 -3.76 -14.09
N GLY A 13 -23.35 -2.99 -14.06
CA GLY A 13 -22.81 -2.24 -15.20
C GLY A 13 -21.65 -2.96 -15.89
N MET A 14 -20.86 -3.72 -15.12
CA MET A 14 -19.73 -4.50 -15.63
C MET A 14 -19.67 -5.87 -14.96
N VAL A 15 -19.34 -6.88 -15.76
CA VAL A 15 -19.03 -8.23 -15.27
C VAL A 15 -17.66 -8.66 -15.75
N TYR A 16 -16.93 -9.31 -14.84
CA TYR A 16 -15.60 -9.85 -15.10
C TYR A 16 -15.39 -11.18 -14.37
N THR A 17 -14.44 -12.01 -14.84
CA THR A 17 -14.25 -13.38 -14.34
C THR A 17 -12.80 -13.80 -14.26
N ASP A 18 -12.58 -14.87 -13.50
CA ASP A 18 -11.34 -15.65 -13.50
C ASP A 18 -10.98 -16.08 -14.94
N TYR A 19 -9.68 -16.26 -15.17
CA TYR A 19 -9.13 -16.62 -16.46
C TYR A 19 -7.94 -17.57 -16.34
N GLU A 20 -7.68 -18.32 -17.39
CA GLU A 20 -6.49 -19.17 -17.50
C GLU A 20 -5.37 -18.44 -18.24
N VAL A 21 -4.13 -18.65 -17.81
CA VAL A 21 -2.92 -18.19 -18.51
C VAL A 21 -2.13 -19.41 -18.97
N ALA A 22 -1.93 -19.55 -20.28
CA ALA A 22 -1.03 -20.54 -20.85
C ALA A 22 0.40 -19.97 -20.93
N GLN A 23 1.35 -20.71 -20.34
CA GLN A 23 2.79 -20.40 -20.35
C GLN A 23 3.58 -21.64 -20.79
N GLU A 24 4.88 -21.50 -21.07
CA GLU A 24 5.74 -22.61 -21.50
C GLU A 24 5.76 -23.79 -20.50
N GLY A 25 5.41 -23.55 -19.23
CA GLY A 25 5.31 -24.55 -18.17
C GLY A 25 3.91 -25.12 -17.89
N GLY A 26 2.88 -24.74 -18.66
CA GLY A 26 1.50 -25.25 -18.50
C GLY A 26 0.43 -24.17 -18.41
N ILE A 27 -0.76 -24.55 -17.94
CA ILE A 27 -1.91 -23.66 -17.78
C ILE A 27 -2.07 -23.35 -16.29
N GLN A 28 -2.06 -22.07 -15.94
CA GLN A 28 -2.33 -21.58 -14.60
C GLN A 28 -3.68 -20.87 -14.56
N GLU A 29 -4.50 -21.19 -13.55
CA GLU A 29 -5.73 -20.46 -13.30
C GLU A 29 -5.48 -19.22 -12.42
N ILE A 30 -5.94 -18.06 -12.88
CA ILE A 30 -5.86 -16.79 -12.18
C ILE A 30 -7.24 -16.47 -11.57
N ARG A 31 -7.28 -16.47 -10.24
CA ARG A 31 -8.48 -16.11 -9.46
C ARG A 31 -8.46 -14.63 -9.13
N LEU A 32 -9.49 -13.92 -9.57
CA LEU A 32 -9.60 -12.47 -9.40
C LEU A 32 -10.26 -12.08 -8.09
N LEU A 33 -9.91 -10.90 -7.59
CA LEU A 33 -10.55 -10.32 -6.42
C LEU A 33 -11.91 -9.72 -6.78
N LYS A 34 -12.84 -9.77 -5.81
CA LYS A 34 -14.13 -9.08 -5.91
C LYS A 34 -13.94 -7.58 -5.81
N HIS A 35 -14.74 -6.84 -6.56
CA HIS A 35 -14.81 -5.39 -6.46
C HIS A 35 -15.58 -5.00 -5.19
N HIS A 36 -15.21 -3.86 -4.62
CA HIS A 36 -15.94 -3.22 -3.54
C HIS A 36 -15.93 -1.71 -3.76
N ILE A 37 -16.97 -1.04 -3.24
CA ILE A 37 -17.09 0.42 -3.29
C ILE A 37 -15.85 1.05 -2.63
N GLY A 38 -15.35 2.14 -3.21
CA GLY A 38 -14.12 2.81 -2.77
C GLY A 38 -12.82 2.22 -3.31
N ARG A 39 -12.87 1.16 -4.14
CA ARG A 39 -11.67 0.61 -4.79
C ARG A 39 -11.21 1.47 -5.98
N VAL A 40 -10.37 2.46 -5.67
CA VAL A 40 -9.83 3.39 -6.66
C VAL A 40 -8.52 2.92 -7.30
N ARG A 41 -7.77 1.96 -6.74
CA ARG A 41 -6.48 1.51 -7.33
C ARG A 41 -6.59 1.15 -8.81
N ASP A 42 -5.73 1.72 -9.63
CA ASP A 42 -5.61 1.54 -11.08
C ASP A 42 -5.10 0.14 -11.46
N ASN A 43 -4.27 -0.47 -10.61
CA ASN A 43 -3.59 -1.73 -10.89
C ASN A 43 -4.33 -3.02 -10.47
N GLN A 44 -5.58 -2.93 -10.04
CA GLN A 44 -6.37 -4.12 -9.72
C GLN A 44 -6.66 -4.91 -11.00
N ASP A 45 -6.31 -6.20 -11.03
CA ASP A 45 -6.66 -7.06 -12.17
C ASP A 45 -8.16 -7.37 -12.15
N TYR A 46 -8.84 -7.01 -13.24
CA TYR A 46 -10.24 -7.36 -13.54
C TYR A 46 -10.31 -8.40 -14.68
N GLY A 47 -9.19 -9.00 -15.08
CA GLY A 47 -9.11 -9.94 -16.18
C GLY A 47 -8.85 -9.25 -17.52
N LYS A 48 -8.91 -10.03 -18.60
CA LYS A 48 -8.65 -9.56 -19.97
C LYS A 48 -9.90 -9.46 -20.83
N VAL A 49 -11.04 -9.94 -20.32
CA VAL A 49 -12.34 -9.85 -21.00
C VAL A 49 -13.37 -9.27 -20.04
N PHE A 50 -14.08 -8.23 -20.49
CA PHE A 50 -15.10 -7.54 -19.74
C PHE A 50 -16.43 -7.58 -20.48
N PHE A 51 -17.52 -7.76 -19.74
CA PHE A 51 -18.86 -7.59 -20.27
C PHE A 51 -19.44 -6.31 -19.70
N LEU A 52 -19.79 -5.37 -20.58
CA LEU A 52 -20.28 -4.05 -20.22
C LEU A 52 -21.74 -3.91 -20.66
N ARG A 53 -22.60 -3.42 -19.77
CA ARG A 53 -23.98 -3.08 -20.13
C ARG A 53 -23.96 -1.85 -21.03
N ARG A 54 -24.54 -1.95 -22.22
CA ARG A 54 -24.62 -0.84 -23.19
C ARG A 54 -25.23 0.43 -22.57
N GLU A 55 -26.36 0.27 -21.89
CA GLU A 55 -27.06 1.37 -21.22
C GLU A 55 -26.18 2.00 -20.13
N ALA A 56 -25.40 1.21 -19.39
CA ALA A 56 -24.49 1.75 -18.39
C ALA A 56 -23.42 2.65 -19.02
N LEU A 57 -22.82 2.21 -20.15
CA LEU A 57 -21.85 3.03 -20.90
C LEU A 57 -22.45 4.34 -21.41
N GLN A 58 -23.71 4.31 -21.87
CA GLN A 58 -24.43 5.50 -22.30
C GLN A 58 -24.67 6.46 -21.12
N THR A 59 -25.12 5.93 -19.98
CA THR A 59 -25.40 6.70 -18.76
C THR A 59 -24.16 7.36 -18.15
N ILE A 60 -22.98 6.77 -18.33
CA ILE A 60 -21.72 7.34 -17.85
C ILE A 60 -21.02 8.27 -18.86
N GLY A 61 -21.56 8.41 -20.07
CA GLY A 61 -20.99 9.27 -21.11
C GLY A 61 -19.70 8.74 -21.73
N TYR A 62 -19.46 7.42 -21.71
CA TYR A 62 -18.27 6.77 -22.25
C TYR A 62 -16.94 7.24 -21.64
N ALA A 63 -15.83 6.77 -22.22
CA ALA A 63 -14.49 7.18 -21.82
C ALA A 63 -14.24 8.63 -22.25
N ASP A 64 -13.48 9.36 -21.45
CA ASP A 64 -13.01 10.68 -21.88
C ASP A 64 -12.02 10.52 -23.04
N ALA A 65 -12.28 11.21 -24.15
CA ALA A 65 -11.47 11.15 -25.36
C ALA A 65 -10.07 11.77 -25.19
N ALA A 66 -9.85 12.57 -24.15
CA ALA A 66 -8.55 13.12 -23.82
C ALA A 66 -7.60 12.08 -23.20
N ILE A 67 -8.13 10.98 -22.66
CA ILE A 67 -7.37 9.93 -21.98
C ILE A 67 -6.75 8.97 -23.00
N LYS A 68 -5.43 8.80 -22.94
CA LYS A 68 -4.63 8.02 -23.88
C LYS A 68 -4.20 6.67 -23.34
N PHE A 69 -3.82 6.59 -22.08
CA PHE A 69 -3.23 5.38 -21.48
C PHE A 69 -4.22 4.66 -20.56
N ASN A 70 -5.05 5.42 -19.84
CA ASN A 70 -5.87 4.93 -18.73
C ASN A 70 -7.38 4.83 -19.05
N THR A 71 -7.74 4.58 -20.31
CA THR A 71 -9.15 4.59 -20.77
C THR A 71 -10.04 3.60 -20.00
N LEU A 72 -9.56 2.38 -19.76
CA LEU A 72 -10.31 1.38 -18.99
C LEU A 72 -10.43 1.75 -17.52
N TYR A 73 -9.43 2.44 -16.98
CA TYR A 73 -9.45 2.90 -15.60
C TYR A 73 -10.53 3.98 -15.40
N ASP A 74 -10.61 4.97 -16.30
CA ASP A 74 -11.68 5.99 -16.31
C ASP A 74 -13.08 5.37 -16.43
N LEU A 75 -13.29 4.51 -17.43
CA LEU A 75 -14.56 3.81 -17.62
C LEU A 75 -14.98 3.05 -16.38
N ARG A 76 -14.04 2.33 -15.75
CA ARG A 76 -14.30 1.56 -14.55
C ARG A 76 -14.73 2.44 -13.38
N LEU A 77 -14.03 3.54 -13.14
CA LEU A 77 -14.36 4.48 -12.07
C LEU A 77 -15.77 5.07 -12.30
N LYS A 78 -16.04 5.58 -13.50
CA LYS A 78 -17.36 6.09 -13.88
C LYS A 78 -18.48 5.06 -13.74
N LEU A 79 -18.24 3.80 -14.11
CA LEU A 79 -19.20 2.72 -13.91
C LEU A 79 -19.44 2.47 -12.41
N SER A 80 -18.39 2.46 -11.60
CA SER A 80 -18.50 2.20 -10.15
C SER A 80 -19.24 3.29 -9.37
N GLU A 81 -19.39 4.48 -9.94
CA GLU A 81 -20.16 5.58 -9.36
C GLU A 81 -21.68 5.29 -9.37
N LYS A 82 -22.17 4.50 -10.34
CA LYS A 82 -23.61 4.32 -10.58
C LYS A 82 -24.07 2.87 -10.66
N TYR A 83 -23.14 1.94 -10.90
CA TYR A 83 -23.43 0.54 -11.18
C TYR A 83 -22.50 -0.38 -10.40
N GLU A 84 -22.96 -1.62 -10.19
CA GLU A 84 -22.16 -2.67 -9.60
C GLU A 84 -21.18 -3.26 -10.63
N LEU A 85 -19.95 -3.50 -10.18
CA LEU A 85 -18.92 -4.23 -10.90
C LEU A 85 -18.85 -5.64 -10.28
N THR A 86 -19.32 -6.64 -11.00
CA THR A 86 -19.54 -7.97 -10.42
C THR A 86 -18.51 -8.96 -10.92
N HIS A 87 -17.80 -9.59 -9.99
CA HIS A 87 -17.01 -10.79 -10.27
C HIS A 87 -17.92 -12.01 -10.35
N LEU A 88 -17.89 -12.74 -11.47
CA LEU A 88 -18.51 -14.07 -11.57
C LEU A 88 -17.43 -15.15 -11.47
N ALA A 89 -17.36 -15.78 -10.31
CA ALA A 89 -16.57 -16.99 -10.12
C ALA A 89 -17.34 -18.20 -10.70
N ASN A 90 -16.72 -18.91 -11.64
CA ASN A 90 -17.24 -20.20 -12.09
C ASN A 90 -16.59 -21.31 -11.26
N ARG A 91 -17.37 -21.94 -10.38
CA ARG A 91 -16.90 -23.01 -9.49
C ARG A 91 -16.92 -24.40 -10.13
N TYR A 92 -17.64 -24.58 -11.24
CA TYR A 92 -17.97 -25.90 -11.77
C TYR A 92 -17.33 -26.22 -13.12
N ALA A 93 -17.17 -25.23 -14.00
CA ALA A 93 -16.63 -25.43 -15.34
C ALA A 93 -15.32 -24.67 -15.60
N GLY A 94 -14.60 -24.28 -14.54
CA GLY A 94 -13.32 -23.56 -14.64
C GLY A 94 -13.45 -22.15 -15.21
N SER A 95 -12.32 -21.55 -15.53
CA SER A 95 -12.25 -20.21 -16.13
C SER A 95 -12.92 -20.15 -17.50
N LEU A 96 -13.55 -19.00 -17.81
CA LEU A 96 -14.39 -18.89 -19.01
C LEU A 96 -13.60 -18.57 -20.28
N TYR A 97 -12.33 -18.19 -20.14
CA TYR A 97 -11.42 -17.95 -21.25
C TYR A 97 -9.98 -18.16 -20.81
N ARG A 98 -9.12 -18.39 -21.81
CA ARG A 98 -7.68 -18.56 -21.67
C ARG A 98 -6.96 -17.49 -22.46
N VAL A 99 -5.91 -16.95 -21.88
CA VAL A 99 -4.96 -16.03 -22.53
C VAL A 99 -3.59 -16.69 -22.61
N VAL A 100 -2.82 -16.34 -23.62
CA VAL A 100 -1.42 -16.78 -23.74
C VAL A 100 -0.56 -15.72 -23.03
N ALA A 101 0.33 -16.15 -22.14
CA ALA A 101 1.23 -15.21 -21.48
C ALA A 101 2.12 -14.52 -22.52
N ALA A 102 2.23 -13.20 -22.41
CA ALA A 102 3.34 -12.50 -23.03
C ALA A 102 4.63 -12.98 -22.38
N ALA A 103 5.70 -13.18 -23.15
CA ALA A 103 6.99 -13.72 -22.69
C ALA A 103 7.73 -12.85 -21.63
N LYS A 104 7.10 -11.84 -21.05
CA LYS A 104 7.64 -11.05 -19.94
C LYS A 104 7.08 -11.54 -18.62
N GLY A 105 7.97 -12.05 -17.76
CA GLY A 105 7.65 -12.29 -16.36
C GLY A 105 7.22 -10.99 -15.69
N HIS A 106 6.06 -11.01 -15.02
CA HIS A 106 5.56 -9.86 -14.27
C HIS A 106 6.45 -9.61 -13.05
N ASN A 107 7.01 -8.41 -12.93
CA ASN A 107 7.68 -7.96 -11.72
C ASN A 107 6.66 -7.17 -10.88
N VAL A 108 6.61 -7.39 -9.56
CA VAL A 108 5.75 -6.64 -8.64
C VAL A 108 6.03 -5.13 -8.73
N PHE A 109 7.23 -4.75 -9.19
CA PHE A 109 7.68 -3.38 -9.40
C PHE A 109 7.42 -2.82 -10.81
N ASP A 110 6.67 -3.51 -11.68
CA ASP A 110 6.42 -3.06 -13.05
C ASP A 110 5.74 -1.66 -13.11
N TYR A 111 5.00 -1.27 -12.06
CA TYR A 111 4.41 0.07 -11.98
C TYR A 111 5.47 1.19 -11.87
N LEU A 112 6.66 0.92 -11.33
CA LEU A 112 7.78 1.87 -11.32
C LEU A 112 8.33 2.14 -12.73
N LEU A 113 8.03 1.26 -13.68
CA LEU A 113 8.44 1.38 -15.08
C LEU A 113 7.39 2.13 -15.93
N ALA A 114 6.25 2.51 -15.37
CA ALA A 114 5.24 3.30 -16.07
C ALA A 114 5.79 4.68 -16.42
N SER A 115 5.50 5.18 -17.64
CA SER A 115 5.93 6.51 -18.05
C SER A 115 5.32 7.57 -17.13
N LYS A 116 6.07 8.65 -16.88
CA LYS A 116 5.60 9.81 -16.10
C LYS A 116 4.26 10.35 -16.63
N GLU A 117 4.07 10.35 -17.95
CA GLU A 117 2.83 10.78 -18.60
C GLU A 117 1.63 9.90 -18.21
N SER A 118 1.81 8.58 -18.20
CA SER A 118 0.75 7.63 -17.79
C SER A 118 0.39 7.80 -16.31
N GLN A 119 1.37 8.11 -15.45
CA GLN A 119 1.14 8.34 -14.03
C GLN A 119 0.35 9.65 -13.79
N ILE A 120 0.75 10.75 -14.44
CA ILE A 120 0.03 12.03 -14.38
C ILE A 120 -1.41 11.86 -14.88
N GLU A 121 -1.62 11.12 -15.95
CA GLU A 121 -2.97 10.85 -16.46
C GLU A 121 -3.80 10.00 -15.48
N ALA A 122 -3.20 8.98 -14.84
CA ALA A 122 -3.88 8.19 -13.82
C ALA A 122 -4.28 9.04 -12.58
N GLU A 123 -3.41 9.97 -12.15
CA GLU A 123 -3.70 10.95 -11.11
C GLU A 123 -4.87 11.87 -11.49
N GLN A 124 -4.91 12.34 -12.73
CA GLN A 124 -6.00 13.14 -13.24
C GLN A 124 -7.32 12.35 -13.23
N VAL A 125 -7.30 11.10 -13.72
CA VAL A 125 -8.48 10.22 -13.76
C VAL A 125 -9.07 10.00 -12.37
N VAL A 126 -8.24 9.66 -11.38
CA VAL A 126 -8.73 9.45 -10.01
C VAL A 126 -9.19 10.75 -9.36
N SER A 127 -8.52 11.88 -9.61
CA SER A 127 -8.90 13.19 -9.08
C SER A 127 -10.28 13.62 -9.57
N GLU A 128 -10.55 13.47 -10.86
CA GLU A 128 -11.88 13.77 -11.44
C GLU A 128 -12.96 12.83 -10.91
N HIS A 129 -12.65 11.54 -10.71
CA HIS A 129 -13.56 10.61 -10.06
C HIS A 129 -13.90 11.05 -8.62
N LEU A 130 -12.89 11.40 -7.82
CA LEU A 130 -13.09 11.87 -6.45
C LEU A 130 -13.95 13.14 -6.41
N LYS A 131 -13.79 14.05 -7.38
CA LYS A 131 -14.65 15.25 -7.50
C LYS A 131 -16.09 14.86 -7.79
N ARG A 132 -16.34 13.93 -8.72
CA ARG A 132 -17.70 13.46 -9.08
C ARG A 132 -18.44 12.83 -7.90
N ILE A 133 -17.72 12.15 -6.99
CA ILE A 133 -18.33 11.53 -5.80
C ILE A 133 -18.27 12.40 -4.54
N ASN A 134 -17.87 13.68 -4.64
CA ASN A 134 -17.68 14.60 -3.51
C ASN A 134 -16.69 14.09 -2.43
N ALA A 135 -15.68 13.31 -2.83
CA ALA A 135 -14.62 12.80 -1.95
C ALA A 135 -13.24 13.45 -2.22
N HIS A 136 -13.18 14.43 -3.13
CA HIS A 136 -11.94 15.13 -3.44
C HIS A 136 -11.53 16.06 -2.30
N LEU A 137 -10.36 15.81 -1.73
CA LEU A 137 -9.73 16.68 -0.75
C LEU A 137 -8.76 17.61 -1.49
N ALA A 138 -9.06 18.92 -1.46
CA ALA A 138 -8.16 19.90 -2.05
C ALA A 138 -6.82 19.93 -1.29
N ALA A 139 -5.72 20.16 -2.01
CA ALA A 139 -4.41 20.30 -1.39
C ALA A 139 -4.44 21.38 -0.30
N GLY A 140 -3.91 21.06 0.89
CA GLY A 140 -3.94 21.94 2.06
C GLY A 140 -5.29 22.01 2.79
N ALA A 141 -6.39 21.55 2.20
CA ALA A 141 -7.66 21.41 2.91
C ALA A 141 -7.58 20.19 3.85
N HIS A 142 -8.08 20.33 5.09
CA HIS A 142 -8.06 19.29 6.12
C HIS A 142 -6.67 18.80 6.54
N TYR A 143 -5.61 19.51 6.15
CA TYR A 143 -4.27 19.31 6.69
C TYR A 143 -4.11 20.17 7.95
N THR A 144 -4.01 19.53 9.10
CA THR A 144 -3.54 20.19 10.31
C THR A 144 -2.02 20.08 10.32
N PRO A 145 -1.26 21.18 10.17
CA PRO A 145 0.19 21.12 10.27
C PRO A 145 0.56 20.53 11.62
N ARG A 146 1.44 19.53 11.60
CA ARG A 146 1.97 18.95 12.82
C ARG A 146 2.76 20.05 13.55
N PRO A 147 2.61 20.21 14.87
CA PRO A 147 3.48 21.12 15.61
C PRO A 147 4.94 20.75 15.34
N PRO A 148 5.84 21.75 15.24
CA PRO A 148 7.25 21.49 15.03
C PRO A 148 7.79 20.55 16.11
N ALA A 149 8.85 19.81 15.79
CA ALA A 149 9.57 19.04 16.80
C ALA A 149 9.89 19.98 17.98
N PRO A 150 9.78 19.50 19.24
CA PRO A 150 10.14 20.30 20.39
C PRO A 150 11.54 20.91 20.19
N GLU A 151 11.69 22.21 20.39
CA GLU A 151 13.02 22.86 20.36
C GLU A 151 13.94 22.16 21.36
N GLY A 152 15.10 21.70 20.89
CA GLY A 152 16.06 20.94 21.71
C GLY A 152 15.87 19.42 21.70
N ALA A 153 15.27 18.84 20.66
CA ALA A 153 15.32 17.40 20.46
C ALA A 153 16.78 16.93 20.31
N ASP A 154 17.32 16.25 21.33
CA ASP A 154 18.66 15.64 21.29
C ASP A 154 18.79 14.55 20.21
N LEU A 155 17.65 14.08 19.68
CA LEU A 155 17.58 13.04 18.66
C LEU A 155 17.32 13.62 17.28
N LYS A 156 18.15 13.24 16.31
CA LYS A 156 17.99 13.55 14.89
C LYS A 156 16.92 12.71 14.24
N ALA A 157 16.80 11.43 14.56
CA ALA A 157 15.76 10.59 13.96
C ALA A 157 15.14 9.58 14.92
N SER A 158 13.86 9.28 14.73
CA SER A 158 13.19 8.13 15.33
C SER A 158 12.90 7.11 14.24
N VAL A 159 13.49 5.91 14.37
CA VAL A 159 13.20 4.80 13.46
C VAL A 159 12.01 4.01 14.00
N ILE A 160 10.92 3.98 13.24
CA ILE A 160 9.65 3.34 13.60
C ILE A 160 9.56 2.00 12.88
N ILE A 161 9.47 0.92 13.67
CA ILE A 161 9.40 -0.46 13.18
C ILE A 161 8.05 -1.07 13.56
N PRO A 162 7.04 -1.02 12.70
CA PRO A 162 5.80 -1.75 12.92
C PRO A 162 6.04 -3.25 12.77
N VAL A 163 5.45 -4.06 13.65
CA VAL A 163 5.64 -5.51 13.63
C VAL A 163 4.41 -6.27 14.12
N ASN A 164 4.15 -7.42 13.50
CA ASN A 164 3.16 -8.41 13.92
C ASN A 164 3.77 -9.80 13.77
N ASN A 165 3.84 -10.58 14.85
CA ASN A 165 4.19 -12.01 14.82
C ASN A 165 5.43 -12.34 13.97
N ARG A 166 6.54 -11.62 14.20
CA ARG A 166 7.84 -11.77 13.49
C ARG A 166 9.04 -11.75 14.46
N PRO A 167 9.06 -12.62 15.47
CA PRO A 167 10.12 -12.66 16.48
C PRO A 167 11.53 -12.94 15.92
N GLU A 168 11.63 -13.60 14.77
CA GLU A 168 12.87 -14.02 14.12
C GLU A 168 13.57 -12.90 13.34
N PHE A 169 12.82 -11.89 12.90
CA PHE A 169 13.36 -10.83 12.05
C PHE A 169 13.71 -9.55 12.82
N ILE A 170 12.92 -9.23 13.85
CA ILE A 170 12.96 -7.95 14.55
C ILE A 170 14.34 -7.61 15.14
N ALA A 171 15.09 -8.62 15.59
CA ALA A 171 16.44 -8.45 16.10
C ALA A 171 17.36 -7.80 15.06
N THR A 172 17.28 -8.26 13.80
CA THR A 172 18.16 -7.77 12.73
C THR A 172 17.81 -6.36 12.29
N ALA A 173 16.52 -5.99 12.33
CA ALA A 173 16.06 -4.63 12.10
C ALA A 173 16.59 -3.68 13.19
N ILE A 174 16.38 -4.02 14.48
CA ILE A 174 16.88 -3.23 15.63
C ILE A 174 18.39 -3.04 15.55
N GLU A 175 19.14 -4.14 15.35
CA GLU A 175 20.60 -4.08 15.27
C GLU A 175 21.10 -3.23 14.08
N SER A 176 20.36 -3.21 12.96
CA SER A 176 20.72 -2.35 11.81
C SER A 176 20.61 -0.86 12.14
N VAL A 177 19.64 -0.48 12.99
CA VAL A 177 19.50 0.90 13.47
C VAL A 177 20.58 1.23 14.50
N GLN A 178 20.88 0.31 15.41
CA GLN A 178 21.95 0.53 16.40
C GLN A 178 23.34 0.66 15.76
N LYS A 179 23.52 0.14 14.55
CA LYS A 179 24.75 0.24 13.74
C LYS A 179 24.82 1.50 12.86
N GLN A 180 23.82 2.39 12.91
CA GLN A 180 23.88 3.64 12.12
C GLN A 180 25.08 4.49 12.49
N THR A 181 25.63 5.24 11.53
CA THR A 181 26.69 6.24 11.74
C THR A 181 26.20 7.38 12.62
N VAL A 182 24.96 7.84 12.39
CA VAL A 182 24.27 8.83 13.23
C VAL A 182 23.84 8.18 14.55
N LYS A 183 24.39 8.65 15.68
CA LYS A 183 24.10 8.10 17.02
C LYS A 183 22.91 8.74 17.72
N ALA A 184 22.55 9.96 17.34
CA ALA A 184 21.38 10.68 17.84
C ALA A 184 20.09 10.10 17.24
N VAL A 185 19.84 8.81 17.42
CA VAL A 185 18.65 8.11 16.93
C VAL A 185 18.02 7.26 18.02
N GLU A 186 16.71 7.02 17.94
CA GLU A 186 16.01 6.01 18.75
C GLU A 186 15.30 4.99 17.87
N VAL A 187 14.99 3.82 18.45
CA VAL A 187 14.18 2.77 17.83
C VAL A 187 12.85 2.68 18.56
N ILE A 188 11.75 2.77 17.81
CA ILE A 188 10.39 2.57 18.32
C ILE A 188 9.79 1.37 17.61
N VAL A 189 9.70 0.23 18.30
CA VAL A 189 9.02 -0.95 17.80
C VAL A 189 7.54 -0.88 18.18
N VAL A 190 6.66 -0.92 17.18
CA VAL A 190 5.21 -0.88 17.39
C VAL A 190 4.63 -2.26 17.10
N VAL A 191 4.42 -3.05 18.15
CA VAL A 191 3.80 -4.37 18.07
C VAL A 191 2.29 -4.21 17.93
N ASN A 192 1.68 -4.87 16.94
CA ASN A 192 0.26 -4.70 16.63
C ASN A 192 -0.61 -5.97 16.77
N GLY A 193 0.00 -7.09 17.17
CA GLY A 193 -0.65 -8.37 17.50
C GLY A 193 -0.98 -8.52 19.00
N GLY A 194 -0.91 -7.43 19.78
CA GLY A 194 -1.22 -7.41 21.20
C GLY A 194 -0.11 -7.94 22.12
N PRO A 195 -0.35 -7.97 23.45
CA PRO A 195 0.64 -8.36 24.46
C PRO A 195 1.12 -9.81 24.38
N ALA A 196 0.34 -10.69 23.74
CA ALA A 196 0.68 -12.10 23.54
C ALA A 196 1.53 -12.33 22.29
N ASP A 197 1.80 -11.29 21.49
CA ASP A 197 2.64 -11.41 20.30
C ASP A 197 4.05 -11.89 20.69
N PRO A 198 4.55 -12.99 20.08
CA PRO A 198 5.84 -13.57 20.43
C PRO A 198 7.02 -12.61 20.17
N THR A 199 6.83 -11.62 19.29
CA THR A 199 7.83 -10.58 18.98
C THR A 199 8.16 -9.73 20.22
N CYS A 200 7.21 -9.56 21.15
CA CYS A 200 7.43 -8.77 22.37
C CYS A 200 8.63 -9.26 23.18
N ALA A 201 8.81 -10.59 23.27
CA ALA A 201 9.94 -11.17 23.99
C ALA A 201 11.28 -10.84 23.31
N SER A 202 11.34 -10.90 21.97
CA SER A 202 12.52 -10.54 21.20
C SER A 202 12.92 -9.07 21.37
N VAL A 203 11.95 -8.15 21.42
CA VAL A 203 12.20 -6.71 21.58
C VAL A 203 12.70 -6.38 22.98
N LYS A 204 12.11 -6.98 24.03
CA LYS A 204 12.48 -6.76 25.44
C LYS A 204 13.97 -7.00 25.71
N ARG A 205 14.61 -7.89 24.95
CA ARG A 205 16.05 -8.18 25.05
C ARG A 205 16.92 -6.95 24.79
N TYR A 206 16.47 -6.01 23.96
CA TYR A 206 17.20 -4.79 23.60
C TYR A 206 16.79 -3.56 24.42
N MET A 207 15.70 -3.66 25.19
CA MET A 207 15.23 -2.59 26.09
C MET A 207 16.04 -2.60 27.38
N GLU A 208 15.98 -1.50 28.15
CA GLU A 208 16.63 -1.42 29.47
C GLU A 208 16.31 -2.64 30.35
N GLY A 209 17.35 -3.28 30.89
CA GLY A 209 17.26 -4.52 31.68
C GLY A 209 17.24 -5.81 30.86
N GLY A 210 17.21 -5.74 29.53
CA GLY A 210 17.35 -6.90 28.63
C GLY A 210 18.77 -7.40 28.49
N ASP A 211 18.95 -8.66 28.07
CA ASP A 211 20.26 -9.32 27.94
C ASP A 211 21.11 -8.79 26.78
N ARG A 212 20.53 -8.05 25.85
CA ARG A 212 21.19 -7.39 24.71
C ARG A 212 21.19 -5.86 24.84
N TYR A 213 20.73 -5.34 25.97
CA TYR A 213 20.73 -3.91 26.24
C TYR A 213 22.16 -3.37 26.33
N ASP A 214 22.38 -2.20 25.75
CA ASP A 214 23.65 -1.50 25.76
C ASP A 214 23.36 0.01 25.75
N ALA A 215 23.66 0.69 26.86
CA ALA A 215 23.41 2.12 27.02
C ALA A 215 24.23 3.00 26.07
N SER A 216 25.27 2.46 25.42
CA SER A 216 26.05 3.16 24.40
C SER A 216 25.40 3.13 23.00
N LYS A 217 24.33 2.35 22.83
CA LYS A 217 23.59 2.21 21.57
C LYS A 217 22.29 3.01 21.60
N PRO A 218 21.73 3.33 20.42
CA PRO A 218 20.38 3.86 20.29
C PRO A 218 19.36 3.11 21.15
N ALA A 219 18.60 3.88 21.94
CA ALA A 219 17.59 3.34 22.85
C ALA A 219 16.46 2.66 22.07
N VAL A 220 15.97 1.54 22.62
CA VAL A 220 14.85 0.78 22.04
C VAL A 220 13.64 0.93 22.94
N ARG A 221 12.52 1.39 22.36
CA ARG A 221 11.22 1.50 23.00
C ARG A 221 10.23 0.59 22.30
N MET A 222 9.31 0.01 23.05
CA MET A 222 8.26 -0.84 22.53
C MET A 222 6.89 -0.26 22.88
N LEU A 223 6.02 -0.15 21.89
CA LEU A 223 4.60 0.12 22.05
C LEU A 223 3.83 -1.12 21.63
N VAL A 224 2.81 -1.49 22.39
CA VAL A 224 2.02 -2.70 22.13
C VAL A 224 0.55 -2.33 22.00
N TYR A 225 -0.02 -2.68 20.85
CA TYR A 225 -1.42 -2.48 20.52
C TYR A 225 -2.00 -3.76 19.91
N ASP A 226 -3.33 -3.88 19.96
CA ASP A 226 -4.08 -4.94 19.27
C ASP A 226 -5.01 -4.28 18.25
N ILE A 227 -4.41 -3.85 17.13
CA ILE A 227 -5.06 -2.96 16.15
C ILE A 227 -4.98 -3.49 14.72
N ASN A 228 -4.20 -4.56 14.47
CA ASN A 228 -3.97 -5.21 13.18
C ASN A 228 -4.02 -4.26 11.95
N ASN A 229 -3.36 -3.10 12.07
CA ASN A 229 -3.38 -2.04 11.06
C ASN A 229 -2.03 -1.31 11.03
N LEU A 230 -1.29 -1.50 9.93
CA LEU A 230 0.04 -0.95 9.75
C LEU A 230 0.08 0.58 9.78
N GLY A 231 -0.90 1.26 9.16
CA GLY A 231 -0.96 2.71 9.13
C GLY A 231 -1.19 3.32 10.51
N LEU A 232 -2.04 2.70 11.33
CA LEU A 232 -2.21 3.11 12.72
C LEU A 232 -0.94 2.87 13.54
N CYS A 233 -0.19 1.79 13.30
CA CYS A 233 1.11 1.58 13.96
C CYS A 233 2.09 2.72 13.68
N LEU A 234 2.17 3.16 12.42
CA LEU A 234 3.03 4.28 12.04
C LEU A 234 2.58 5.58 12.73
N ASN A 235 1.28 5.83 12.83
CA ASN A 235 0.76 6.99 13.56
C ASN A 235 1.14 6.94 15.05
N MET A 236 0.98 5.79 15.71
CA MET A 236 1.33 5.65 17.13
C MET A 236 2.83 5.78 17.36
N GLY A 237 3.64 5.19 16.48
CA GLY A 237 5.09 5.33 16.51
C GLY A 237 5.53 6.77 16.31
N ALA A 238 4.97 7.46 15.31
CA ALA A 238 5.27 8.85 15.02
C ALA A 238 4.81 9.79 16.14
N ALA A 239 3.68 9.51 16.80
CA ALA A 239 3.21 10.28 17.95
C ALA A 239 4.12 10.12 19.18
N ALA A 240 4.73 8.95 19.35
CA ALA A 240 5.67 8.66 20.46
C ALA A 240 7.13 9.03 20.16
N ALA A 241 7.44 9.33 18.90
CA ALA A 241 8.75 9.71 18.40
C ALA A 241 9.19 11.08 18.90
N ARG A 242 10.47 11.16 19.28
CA ARG A 242 11.13 12.35 19.83
C ARG A 242 12.17 12.94 18.89
N GLY A 243 12.51 12.23 17.81
CA GLY A 243 13.44 12.69 16.80
C GLY A 243 12.84 13.77 15.90
N GLU A 244 13.73 14.59 15.34
CA GLU A 244 13.40 15.60 14.33
C GLU A 244 12.81 14.95 13.06
N TYR A 245 13.39 13.83 12.62
CA TYR A 245 12.95 13.08 11.44
C TYR A 245 12.36 11.70 11.82
N TYR A 246 11.40 11.22 11.01
CA TYR A 246 10.84 9.88 11.15
C TYR A 246 11.30 8.99 10.01
N VAL A 247 11.85 7.83 10.35
CA VAL A 247 12.28 6.83 9.38
C VAL A 247 11.44 5.58 9.61
N GLN A 248 10.69 5.16 8.61
CA GLN A 248 10.02 3.86 8.65
C GLN A 248 11.00 2.76 8.25
N LEU A 249 10.98 1.64 8.97
CA LEU A 249 11.73 0.43 8.65
C LEU A 249 10.84 -0.78 8.85
N ASP A 250 10.70 -1.62 7.83
CA ASP A 250 9.96 -2.87 7.95
C ASP A 250 10.71 -3.87 8.85
N SER A 251 9.94 -4.66 9.62
CA SER A 251 10.49 -5.56 10.64
C SER A 251 11.38 -6.68 10.11
N ASP A 252 11.31 -6.99 8.81
CA ASP A 252 12.10 -7.97 8.08
C ASP A 252 13.22 -7.38 7.21
N ASP A 253 13.36 -6.05 7.21
CA ASP A 253 14.39 -5.33 6.48
C ASP A 253 15.51 -4.80 7.38
N ARG A 254 16.56 -4.28 6.73
CA ARG A 254 17.75 -3.75 7.41
C ARG A 254 18.22 -2.48 6.73
N LEU A 255 18.51 -1.46 7.53
CA LEU A 255 19.17 -0.26 7.03
C LEU A 255 20.65 -0.54 6.77
N LYS A 256 21.20 0.07 5.71
CA LYS A 256 22.64 0.21 5.55
C LYS A 256 23.20 1.10 6.67
N PRO A 257 24.45 0.93 7.12
CA PRO A 257 25.00 1.70 8.24
C PRO A 257 24.95 3.23 8.08
N ASP A 258 24.93 3.74 6.85
CA ASP A 258 24.94 5.16 6.48
C ASP A 258 23.57 5.66 6.00
N ALA A 259 22.50 4.88 6.18
CA ALA A 259 21.18 5.20 5.63
C ALA A 259 20.59 6.49 6.22
N VAL A 260 20.61 6.63 7.55
CA VAL A 260 20.06 7.82 8.21
C VAL A 260 20.87 9.07 7.84
N GLU A 261 22.19 8.97 7.82
CA GLU A 261 23.08 10.06 7.40
C GLU A 261 22.75 10.56 6.00
N LYS A 262 22.58 9.64 5.04
CA LYS A 262 22.21 9.99 3.67
C LYS A 262 20.83 10.63 3.55
N ILE A 263 19.86 10.14 4.32
CA ILE A 263 18.51 10.74 4.35
C ILE A 263 18.59 12.18 4.85
N LEU A 264 19.31 12.41 5.95
CA LEU A 264 19.48 13.75 6.53
C LEU A 264 20.20 14.70 5.57
N ALA A 265 21.28 14.23 4.91
CA ALA A 265 22.01 15.04 3.93
C ALA A 265 21.12 15.54 2.78
N VAL A 266 20.24 14.67 2.25
CA VAL A 266 19.29 15.06 1.20
C VAL A 266 18.31 16.14 1.68
N TYR A 267 17.81 16.04 2.93
CA TYR A 267 16.94 17.05 3.51
C TYR A 267 17.65 18.39 3.77
N GLU A 268 18.93 18.36 4.13
CA GLU A 268 19.72 19.59 4.31
C GLU A 268 20.05 20.27 2.97
N GLU A 269 20.20 19.50 1.89
CA GLU A 269 20.46 20.02 0.55
C GLU A 269 19.23 20.64 -0.13
N ASP A 270 18.01 20.16 0.17
CA ASP A 270 16.76 20.71 -0.35
C ASP A 270 15.80 21.13 0.79
N PRO A 271 15.81 22.42 1.19
CA PRO A 271 14.96 22.93 2.28
C PRO A 271 13.46 23.08 1.89
N LYS A 272 13.03 22.57 0.73
CA LYS A 272 11.64 22.62 0.24
C LYS A 272 11.02 21.23 0.13
#